data_AF-A0A961EXC8-F1
#
_entry.id   AF-A0A961EXC8-F1
#
_cell.length_a   1.000
_cell.length_b   1.000
_cell.length_c   1.000
_cell.angle_alpha   90.00
_cell.angle_beta   90.00
_cell.angle_gamma   90.00
#
_symmetry.space_group_name_H-M   'P 1'
#
loop_
_entity.id
_entity.type
_entity.pdbx_description
1 polymer ?
#
loop_
_entity_poly.entity_id
_entity_poly.type
_entity_poly.pdbx_seq_one_letter_code
_entity_poly.pdbx_strand_id
1 'polypeptide(L)'
;MARIILTEPYTTLPRGGYLVETSVGYIQFGAPPETIKDTMLLPRSTPQIFVLPGEFFHVTKGISVAELEFPLYYNFYLRQKKTYVVCTEEQREQFKVVLQESVFGPEVVDLRSEYINGEDTFGYPDMRAEMEHFRGNRELDDLVRFVIFKNDKVRFNNVTIEKKPGGDFAVVDEDLKKDISVPGEVGYNIIYDAGERMPEPYQPPLLGVTCLGPSHGFDPDDNTSGFIMWINHQGIMVDPPVNSTEWLRKSNVNPKHISSIILTHCHADHDAGTFQKILEEGKITIYTTETVIHSFIRKYNALTRIPKKELFSLFDFVPVVIGRPYIINGAIFRFNYALHSIPSLSFEYQF
;
A
#
# COMPACT_ATOMS: atom_id res chain seq x y z
N MET A 1 20.88 3.58 -8.45
CA MET A 1 20.02 4.72 -8.86
C MET A 1 20.80 6.00 -9.14
N ALA A 2 20.25 6.88 -9.99
CA ALA A 2 20.61 8.30 -9.98
C ALA A 2 20.18 8.89 -8.62
N ARG A 3 21.10 9.52 -7.89
CA ARG A 3 20.75 10.27 -6.67
C ARG A 3 19.68 11.30 -7.03
N ILE A 4 18.59 11.36 -6.27
CA ILE A 4 17.59 12.42 -6.44
C ILE A 4 18.31 13.76 -6.28
N ILE A 5 18.18 14.58 -7.30
CA ILE A 5 18.67 15.96 -7.29
C ILE A 5 17.52 16.80 -6.76
N LEU A 6 17.74 17.44 -5.61
CA LEU A 6 16.77 18.37 -5.05
C LEU A 6 16.65 19.59 -5.98
N THR A 7 15.43 19.97 -6.30
CA THR A 7 15.10 21.11 -7.15
C THR A 7 14.36 22.18 -6.35
N GLU A 8 14.44 23.43 -6.82
CA GLU A 8 13.69 24.57 -6.31
C GLU A 8 12.48 24.86 -7.23
N PRO A 9 11.38 25.41 -6.71
CA PRO A 9 11.16 25.76 -5.30
C PRO A 9 10.77 24.53 -4.43
N TYR A 10 10.46 23.40 -5.06
CA TYR A 10 10.25 22.09 -4.42
C TYR A 10 10.74 20.99 -5.38
N THR A 11 10.89 19.77 -4.85
CA THR A 11 11.27 18.59 -5.64
C THR A 11 10.05 17.71 -5.90
N THR A 12 9.68 17.51 -7.16
CA THR A 12 8.73 16.45 -7.52
C THR A 12 9.43 15.10 -7.39
N LEU A 13 8.91 14.23 -6.53
CA LEU A 13 9.53 12.94 -6.28
C LEU A 13 9.33 12.00 -7.49
N PRO A 14 10.31 11.14 -7.81
CA PRO A 14 10.23 10.19 -8.91
C PRO A 14 8.99 9.30 -8.89
N ARG A 15 8.49 8.86 -7.72
CA ARG A 15 7.26 8.06 -7.59
C ARG A 15 6.01 8.93 -7.32
N GLY A 16 6.14 10.26 -7.35
CA GLY A 16 5.06 11.20 -7.12
C GLY A 16 5.03 11.80 -5.71
N GLY A 17 4.22 12.84 -5.54
CA GLY A 17 4.29 13.74 -4.40
C GLY A 17 5.40 14.77 -4.52
N TYR A 18 5.43 15.71 -3.55
CA TYR A 18 6.33 16.85 -3.56
C TYR A 18 7.11 16.94 -2.26
N LEU A 19 8.41 17.21 -2.35
CA LEU A 19 9.31 17.37 -1.23
C LEU A 19 9.78 18.82 -1.13
N VAL A 20 9.56 19.43 0.03
CA VAL A 20 10.01 20.79 0.33
C VAL A 20 11.12 20.73 1.38
N GLU A 21 12.25 21.38 1.09
CA GLU A 21 13.33 21.57 2.06
C GLU A 21 13.09 22.83 2.88
N THR A 22 13.02 22.65 4.20
CA THR A 22 12.79 23.73 5.17
C THR A 22 13.80 23.68 6.32
N SER A 23 13.80 24.71 7.16
CA SER A 23 14.55 24.82 8.41
C SER A 23 14.17 23.74 9.43
N VAL A 24 12.93 23.21 9.39
CA VAL A 24 12.49 22.10 10.25
C VAL A 24 12.74 20.71 9.66
N GLY A 25 13.33 20.62 8.47
CA GLY A 25 13.60 19.38 7.75
C GLY A 25 12.80 19.27 6.45
N TYR A 26 12.69 18.05 5.92
CA TYR A 26 11.86 17.79 4.76
C TYR A 26 10.39 17.68 5.13
N ILE A 27 9.54 18.31 4.32
CA ILE A 27 8.09 18.18 4.35
C ILE A 27 7.65 17.55 3.04
N GLN A 28 6.90 16.45 3.11
CA GLN A 28 6.39 15.77 1.91
C GLN A 28 4.88 15.95 1.78
N PHE A 29 4.43 16.35 0.59
CA PHE A 29 3.04 16.54 0.23
C PHE A 29 2.61 15.40 -0.68
N GLY A 30 1.66 14.59 -0.21
CA GLY A 30 1.31 13.35 -0.88
C GLY A 30 2.36 12.26 -0.70
N ALA A 31 1.90 11.02 -0.49
CA ALA A 31 2.75 9.85 -0.39
C ALA A 31 2.16 8.70 -1.20
N PRO A 32 2.32 8.69 -2.52
CA PRO A 32 2.05 7.48 -3.29
C PRO A 32 2.85 6.26 -2.79
N PRO A 33 2.42 5.03 -3.15
CA PRO A 33 3.13 3.80 -2.86
C PRO A 33 4.63 3.90 -3.16
N GLU A 34 5.42 3.33 -2.25
CA GLU A 34 6.89 3.25 -2.36
C GLU A 34 7.66 4.58 -2.37
N THR A 35 7.01 5.74 -2.20
CA THR A 35 7.71 7.06 -2.20
C THR A 35 8.74 7.24 -1.09
N ILE A 36 8.70 6.42 -0.03
CA ILE A 36 9.78 6.38 0.96
C ILE A 36 11.14 6.05 0.33
N LYS A 37 11.16 5.19 -0.70
CA LYS A 37 12.37 4.75 -1.41
C LYS A 37 13.08 5.93 -2.08
N ASP A 38 12.32 6.94 -2.48
CA ASP A 38 12.85 8.17 -3.06
C ASP A 38 13.59 8.99 -1.99
N THR A 39 13.10 9.01 -0.75
CA THR A 39 13.59 9.95 0.27
C THR A 39 14.57 9.35 1.29
N MET A 40 14.58 8.03 1.48
CA MET A 40 15.37 7.40 2.56
C MET A 40 16.89 7.59 2.42
N LEU A 41 17.39 7.74 1.18
CA LEU A 41 18.81 7.96 0.88
C LEU A 41 19.21 9.46 0.81
N LEU A 42 18.26 10.38 1.02
CA LEU A 42 18.55 11.81 1.03
C LEU A 42 19.38 12.21 2.27
N PRO A 43 20.14 13.32 2.23
CA PRO A 43 21.01 13.73 3.34
C PRO A 43 20.31 13.89 4.69
N ARG A 44 19.04 14.36 4.70
CA ARG A 44 18.23 14.47 5.93
C ARG A 44 17.29 13.27 6.15
N SER A 45 17.45 12.22 5.34
CA SER A 45 16.67 10.97 5.30
C SER A 45 15.16 11.23 5.07
N THR A 46 14.33 10.21 5.29
CA THR A 46 12.87 10.27 5.09
C THR A 46 12.25 11.47 5.85
N PRO A 47 11.24 12.15 5.28
CA PRO A 47 10.52 13.23 5.97
C PRO A 47 9.94 12.78 7.29
N GLN A 48 9.87 13.69 8.26
CA GLN A 48 9.08 13.50 9.48
C GLN A 48 7.71 14.16 9.37
N ILE A 49 7.53 15.11 8.46
CA ILE A 49 6.29 15.86 8.29
C ILE A 49 5.71 15.48 6.94
N PHE A 50 4.51 14.89 6.95
CA PHE A 50 3.74 14.56 5.76
C PHE A 50 2.46 15.37 5.77
N VAL A 51 2.13 15.99 4.63
CA VAL A 51 0.87 16.71 4.44
C VAL A 51 -0.03 15.84 3.58
N LEU A 52 -1.20 15.48 4.10
CA LEU A 52 -2.15 14.67 3.36
C LEU A 52 -2.75 15.47 2.20
N PRO A 53 -2.86 14.88 1.00
CA PRO A 53 -3.50 15.51 -0.15
C PRO A 53 -5.00 15.71 0.09
N GLY A 54 -5.63 16.53 -0.76
CA GLY A 54 -7.09 16.73 -0.71
C GLY A 54 -7.88 15.42 -0.84
N GLU A 55 -7.43 14.55 -1.74
CA GLU A 55 -7.97 13.21 -2.00
C GLU A 55 -6.90 12.16 -1.72
N PHE A 56 -7.26 11.03 -1.10
CA PHE A 56 -6.29 9.96 -0.79
C PHE A 56 -6.09 8.97 -1.92
N PHE A 57 -6.87 9.08 -3.00
CA PHE A 57 -6.87 8.11 -4.09
C PHE A 57 -6.87 8.79 -5.46
N HIS A 58 -5.94 8.39 -6.32
CA HIS A 58 -5.86 8.88 -7.69
C HIS A 58 -6.67 7.96 -8.62
N VAL A 59 -7.92 8.33 -8.89
CA VAL A 59 -8.89 7.51 -9.64
C VAL A 59 -8.34 7.04 -11.01
N THR A 60 -7.79 7.93 -11.83
CA THR A 60 -7.26 7.57 -13.17
C THR A 60 -6.11 6.57 -13.12
N LYS A 61 -5.34 6.54 -12.04
CA LYS A 61 -4.20 5.63 -11.88
C LYS A 61 -4.55 4.41 -11.03
N GLY A 62 -5.69 4.41 -10.35
CA GLY A 62 -6.13 3.31 -9.50
C GLY A 62 -5.24 3.06 -8.28
N ILE A 63 -4.62 4.11 -7.72
CA ILE A 63 -3.68 3.98 -6.59
C ILE A 63 -3.96 4.98 -5.47
N SER A 64 -3.54 4.62 -4.26
CA SER A 64 -3.46 5.53 -3.13
C SER A 64 -2.40 6.61 -3.36
N VAL A 65 -2.61 7.81 -2.84
CA VAL A 65 -1.63 8.91 -2.78
C VAL A 65 -1.34 9.33 -1.34
N ALA A 66 -1.72 8.48 -0.38
CA ALA A 66 -1.56 8.69 1.06
C ALA A 66 -1.02 7.43 1.77
N GLU A 67 -0.14 6.65 1.14
CA GLU A 67 0.54 5.51 1.76
C GLU A 67 1.65 5.96 2.72
N LEU A 68 1.37 5.89 4.02
CA LEU A 68 2.33 6.30 5.07
C LEU A 68 2.81 5.17 5.98
N GLU A 69 2.36 3.92 5.78
CA GLU A 69 2.76 2.76 6.61
C GLU A 69 4.29 2.63 6.71
N PHE A 70 4.98 2.49 5.58
CA PHE A 70 6.44 2.35 5.56
C PHE A 70 7.18 3.60 6.06
N PRO A 71 6.80 4.85 5.68
CA PRO A 71 7.34 6.05 6.31
C PRO A 71 7.23 6.08 7.83
N LEU A 72 6.09 5.64 8.38
CA LEU A 72 5.86 5.53 9.83
C LEU A 72 6.82 4.52 10.45
N TYR A 73 6.90 3.31 9.89
CA TYR A 73 7.81 2.27 10.38
C TYR A 73 9.27 2.70 10.33
N TYR A 74 9.71 3.30 9.23
CA TYR A 74 11.09 3.75 9.07
C TYR A 74 11.46 4.82 10.10
N ASN A 75 10.61 5.83 10.27
CA ASN A 75 10.85 6.88 11.25
C ASN A 75 10.82 6.32 12.68
N PHE A 76 9.86 5.48 13.01
CA PHE A 76 9.69 4.95 14.36
C PHE A 76 10.76 3.92 14.72
N TYR A 77 10.87 2.82 13.96
CA TYR A 77 11.76 1.70 14.30
C TYR A 77 13.23 1.99 13.99
N LEU A 78 13.54 2.60 12.85
CA LEU A 78 14.93 2.78 12.42
C LEU A 78 15.52 4.12 12.87
N ARG A 79 14.70 5.18 12.92
CA ARG A 79 15.19 6.51 13.31
C ARG A 79 14.84 6.90 14.75
N GLN A 80 13.95 6.15 15.42
CA GLN A 80 13.46 6.48 16.76
C GLN A 80 12.86 7.90 16.82
N LYS A 81 12.10 8.25 15.77
CA LYS A 81 11.43 9.54 15.60
C LYS A 81 9.95 9.36 15.31
N LYS A 82 9.16 10.32 15.78
CA LYS A 82 7.72 10.37 15.53
C LYS A 82 7.44 11.00 14.16
N THR A 83 6.48 10.43 13.43
CA THR A 83 5.97 11.03 12.19
C THR A 83 4.83 11.99 12.51
N TYR A 84 4.82 13.15 11.85
CA TYR A 84 3.77 14.16 11.95
C TYR A 84 2.96 14.14 10.65
N VAL A 85 1.65 13.93 10.78
CA VAL A 85 0.71 13.93 9.65
C VAL A 85 -0.15 15.17 9.76
N VAL A 86 0.03 16.10 8.82
CA VAL A 86 -0.70 17.35 8.72
C VAL A 86 -1.95 17.12 7.87
N CYS A 87 -3.12 17.38 8.44
CA CYS A 87 -4.40 17.09 7.80
C CYS A 87 -5.56 17.90 8.39
N THR A 88 -6.76 17.76 7.81
CA THR A 88 -8.01 18.22 8.45
C THR A 88 -8.48 17.22 9.51
N GLU A 89 -9.46 17.61 10.32
CA GLU A 89 -10.08 16.72 11.31
C GLU A 89 -10.78 15.53 10.63
N GLU A 90 -11.50 15.78 9.54
CA GLU A 90 -12.16 14.73 8.73
C GLU A 90 -11.14 13.75 8.16
N GLN A 91 -10.05 14.27 7.58
CA GLN A 91 -8.97 13.45 7.06
C GLN A 91 -8.30 12.61 8.15
N ARG A 92 -8.18 13.11 9.39
CA ARG A 92 -7.64 12.33 10.51
C ARG A 92 -8.48 11.08 10.76
N GLU A 93 -9.80 11.25 10.90
CA GLU A 93 -10.69 10.12 11.21
C GLU A 93 -10.69 9.09 10.09
N GLN A 94 -10.69 9.55 8.82
CA GLN A 94 -10.56 8.68 7.65
C GLN A 94 -9.21 7.94 7.66
N PHE A 95 -8.11 8.66 7.89
CA PHE A 95 -6.76 8.11 7.77
C PHE A 95 -6.38 7.17 8.93
N LYS A 96 -6.97 7.34 10.11
CA LYS A 96 -6.83 6.40 11.23
C LYS A 96 -7.28 4.99 10.84
N VAL A 97 -8.36 4.85 10.06
CA VAL A 97 -8.81 3.55 9.55
C VAL A 97 -7.76 2.93 8.63
N VAL A 98 -7.20 3.72 7.72
CA VAL A 98 -6.13 3.26 6.81
C VAL A 98 -4.95 2.72 7.60
N LEU A 99 -4.46 3.50 8.56
CA LEU A 99 -3.33 3.10 9.41
C LEU A 99 -3.68 1.92 10.32
N GLN A 100 -4.90 1.83 10.83
CA GLN A 100 -5.31 0.70 11.67
C GLN A 100 -5.21 -0.61 10.88
N GLU A 101 -5.83 -0.68 9.70
CA GLU A 101 -5.83 -1.91 8.89
C GLU A 101 -4.43 -2.27 8.38
N SER A 102 -3.59 -1.28 8.03
CA SER A 102 -2.26 -1.54 7.48
C SER A 102 -1.17 -1.74 8.53
N VAL A 103 -1.20 -1.02 9.66
CA VAL A 103 -0.14 -1.10 10.68
C VAL A 103 -0.42 -2.18 11.73
N PHE A 104 -1.68 -2.32 12.12
CA PHE A 104 -2.06 -3.13 13.27
C PHE A 104 -3.06 -4.22 12.94
N GLY A 105 -3.58 -4.23 11.72
CA GLY A 105 -4.60 -5.16 11.26
C GLY A 105 -5.99 -4.85 11.82
N PRO A 106 -6.95 -5.75 11.58
CA PRO A 106 -8.31 -5.61 12.05
C PRO A 106 -8.40 -5.55 13.58
N GLU A 107 -9.20 -4.62 14.12
CA GLU A 107 -9.45 -4.54 15.58
C GLU A 107 -10.18 -5.77 16.14
N VAL A 108 -11.05 -6.35 15.31
CA VAL A 108 -11.83 -7.53 15.62
C VAL A 108 -11.44 -8.64 14.65
N VAL A 109 -10.99 -9.75 15.22
CA VAL A 109 -10.65 -10.98 14.50
C VAL A 109 -11.56 -12.09 14.99
N ASP A 110 -12.21 -12.77 14.05
CA ASP A 110 -13.05 -13.94 14.29
C ASP A 110 -12.79 -14.95 13.17
N LEU A 111 -12.05 -16.00 13.48
CA LEU A 111 -11.63 -17.01 12.49
C LEU A 111 -12.58 -18.21 12.44
N ARG A 112 -13.70 -18.20 13.18
CA ARG A 112 -14.55 -19.40 13.32
C ARG A 112 -15.13 -19.87 12.00
N SER A 113 -15.50 -18.94 11.11
CA SER A 113 -15.99 -19.25 9.76
C SER A 113 -14.87 -19.65 8.80
N GLU A 114 -13.62 -19.40 9.16
CA GLU A 114 -12.45 -19.57 8.30
C GLU A 114 -11.74 -20.91 8.54
N TYR A 115 -12.23 -21.74 9.45
CA TYR A 115 -11.69 -23.07 9.72
C TYR A 115 -12.81 -24.11 9.60
N ILE A 116 -12.52 -25.27 9.00
CA ILE A 116 -13.56 -26.29 8.71
C ILE A 116 -14.32 -26.77 9.95
N ASN A 117 -13.68 -26.78 11.13
CA ASN A 117 -14.27 -27.13 12.42
C ASN A 117 -14.23 -25.95 13.41
N GLY A 118 -14.08 -24.71 12.93
CA GLY A 118 -13.91 -23.54 13.79
C GLY A 118 -12.78 -23.72 14.82
N GLU A 119 -13.04 -23.31 16.05
CA GLU A 119 -12.12 -23.39 17.21
C GLU A 119 -11.66 -24.82 17.53
N ASP A 120 -12.44 -25.85 17.17
CA ASP A 120 -12.08 -27.26 17.40
C ASP A 120 -11.04 -27.78 16.40
N THR A 121 -10.61 -26.95 15.44
CA THR A 121 -9.59 -27.34 14.46
C THR A 121 -8.23 -27.48 15.14
N PHE A 122 -7.55 -28.60 14.90
CA PHE A 122 -6.18 -28.78 15.40
C PHE A 122 -5.27 -27.67 14.86
N GLY A 123 -4.58 -26.96 15.76
CA GLY A 123 -3.72 -25.82 15.41
C GLY A 123 -4.50 -24.54 15.10
N TYR A 124 -5.75 -24.41 15.56
CA TYR A 124 -6.49 -23.15 15.52
C TYR A 124 -5.69 -22.05 16.26
N PRO A 125 -5.33 -20.94 15.59
CA PRO A 125 -4.40 -19.97 16.15
C PRO A 125 -5.10 -19.02 17.12
N ASP A 126 -4.35 -18.55 18.11
CA ASP A 126 -4.71 -17.35 18.85
C ASP A 126 -4.18 -16.12 18.11
N MET A 127 -4.87 -15.77 17.01
CA MET A 127 -4.46 -14.67 16.12
C MET A 127 -4.37 -13.33 16.86
N ARG A 128 -5.18 -13.13 17.91
CA ARG A 128 -5.12 -11.91 18.72
C ARG A 128 -3.81 -11.87 19.51
N ALA A 129 -3.44 -12.96 20.17
CA ALA A 129 -2.17 -13.05 20.89
C ALA A 129 -0.97 -12.86 19.96
N GLU A 130 -1.01 -13.42 18.74
CA GLU A 130 0.03 -13.22 17.72
C GLU A 130 0.17 -11.74 17.33
N MET A 131 -0.93 -11.08 16.99
CA MET A 131 -0.94 -9.65 16.65
C MET A 131 -0.45 -8.78 17.82
N GLU A 132 -0.87 -9.09 19.05
CA GLU A 132 -0.43 -8.38 20.26
C GLU A 132 1.08 -8.56 20.51
N HIS A 133 1.63 -9.75 20.25
CA HIS A 133 3.06 -10.02 20.36
C HIS A 133 3.88 -9.10 19.44
N PHE A 134 3.52 -8.98 18.17
CA PHE A 134 4.21 -8.09 17.22
C PHE A 134 3.98 -6.61 17.52
N ARG A 135 2.76 -6.25 17.93
CA ARG A 135 2.42 -4.87 18.31
C ARG A 135 3.29 -4.39 19.47
N GLY A 136 3.55 -5.26 20.45
CA GLY A 136 4.46 -4.95 21.57
C GLY A 136 3.98 -3.78 22.42
N ASN A 137 2.69 -3.75 22.79
CA ASN A 137 1.99 -2.70 23.54
C ASN A 137 1.96 -1.30 22.88
N ARG A 138 2.39 -1.17 21.63
CA ARG A 138 2.39 0.11 20.92
C ARG A 138 0.99 0.50 20.49
N GLU A 139 0.71 1.79 20.60
CA GLU A 139 -0.50 2.41 20.06
C GLU A 139 -0.18 3.23 18.81
N LEU A 140 -1.21 3.59 18.03
CA LEU A 140 -1.01 4.41 16.83
C LEU A 140 -0.34 5.74 17.17
N ASP A 141 -0.73 6.31 18.31
CA ASP A 141 -0.18 7.55 18.84
C ASP A 141 1.30 7.44 19.21
N ASP A 142 1.91 6.24 19.32
CA ASP A 142 3.36 6.12 19.47
C ASP A 142 4.10 6.41 18.16
N LEU A 143 3.53 5.97 17.03
CA LEU A 143 4.15 6.06 15.70
C LEU A 143 3.87 7.41 15.01
N VAL A 144 2.66 7.93 15.17
CA VAL A 144 2.18 9.11 14.44
C VAL A 144 1.57 10.16 15.35
N ARG A 145 1.76 11.43 14.99
CA ARG A 145 1.06 12.57 15.57
C ARG A 145 0.31 13.32 14.49
N PHE A 146 -1.00 13.39 14.60
CA PHE A 146 -1.80 14.23 13.72
C PHE A 146 -1.69 15.71 14.12
N VAL A 147 -1.48 16.58 13.13
CA VAL A 147 -1.38 18.03 13.31
C VAL A 147 -2.47 18.68 12.45
N ILE A 148 -3.50 19.20 13.12
CA ILE A 148 -4.71 19.64 12.45
C ILE A 148 -4.59 21.09 11.99
N PHE A 149 -4.96 21.36 10.74
CA PHE A 149 -5.09 22.73 10.23
C PHE A 149 -6.07 23.54 11.07
N LYS A 150 -5.65 24.72 11.54
CA LYS A 150 -6.50 25.71 12.22
C LYS A 150 -6.55 26.97 11.37
N ASN A 151 -7.74 27.36 10.93
CA ASN A 151 -7.91 28.44 9.94
C ASN A 151 -7.00 28.20 8.71
N ASP A 152 -7.03 26.97 8.20
CA ASP A 152 -6.21 26.48 7.08
C ASP A 152 -4.69 26.58 7.27
N LYS A 153 -4.19 26.75 8.51
CA LYS A 153 -2.76 26.88 8.80
C LYS A 153 -2.28 25.90 9.88
N VAL A 154 -1.05 25.43 9.73
CA VAL A 154 -0.26 24.81 10.81
C VAL A 154 1.12 25.46 10.87
N ARG A 155 1.70 25.52 12.05
CA ARG A 155 3.04 26.08 12.27
C ARG A 155 3.94 25.06 12.97
N PHE A 156 5.11 24.81 12.37
CA PHE A 156 6.21 24.06 12.95
C PHE A 156 7.37 25.02 13.13
N ASN A 157 7.63 25.46 14.36
CA ASN A 157 8.64 26.48 14.67
C ASN A 157 8.49 27.73 13.79
N ASN A 158 9.41 27.97 12.86
CA ASN A 158 9.45 29.12 11.95
C ASN A 158 8.90 28.81 10.55
N VAL A 159 8.30 27.62 10.38
CA VAL A 159 7.70 27.16 9.13
C VAL A 159 6.19 27.09 9.25
N THR A 160 5.47 27.76 8.37
CA THR A 160 4.00 27.72 8.29
C THR A 160 3.57 27.01 7.02
N ILE A 161 2.67 26.05 7.14
CA ILE A 161 2.00 25.39 6.02
C ILE A 161 0.56 25.91 5.99
N GLU A 162 0.15 26.47 4.85
CA GLU A 162 -1.20 26.98 4.62
C GLU A 162 -1.88 26.19 3.50
N LYS A 163 -3.10 25.70 3.74
CA LYS A 163 -3.96 25.15 2.70
C LYS A 163 -4.71 26.28 2.01
N LYS A 164 -4.58 26.39 0.68
CA LYS A 164 -5.24 27.43 -0.12
C LYS A 164 -6.65 26.99 -0.54
N PRO A 165 -7.55 27.94 -0.85
CA PRO A 165 -8.91 27.61 -1.29
C PRO A 165 -8.98 26.70 -2.54
N GLY A 166 -7.96 26.75 -3.41
CA GLY A 166 -7.86 25.90 -4.60
C GLY A 166 -7.36 24.47 -4.34
N GLY A 167 -7.05 24.10 -3.09
CA GLY A 167 -6.51 22.79 -2.72
C GLY A 167 -4.99 22.73 -2.68
N ASP A 168 -4.30 23.67 -3.33
CA ASP A 168 -2.85 23.86 -3.24
C ASP A 168 -2.39 24.25 -1.84
N PHE A 169 -1.10 24.14 -1.60
CA PHE A 169 -0.48 24.50 -0.34
C PHE A 169 0.54 25.63 -0.52
N ALA A 170 0.73 26.43 0.53
CA ALA A 170 1.87 27.34 0.62
C ALA A 170 2.72 26.99 1.84
N VAL A 171 4.04 27.01 1.67
CA VAL A 171 5.03 26.81 2.73
C VAL A 171 5.84 28.08 2.87
N VAL A 172 5.72 28.73 4.03
CA VAL A 172 6.50 29.91 4.39
C VAL A 172 7.52 29.52 5.44
N ASP A 173 8.80 29.67 5.12
CA ASP A 173 9.92 29.43 6.04
C ASP A 173 10.61 30.74 6.38
N GLU A 174 10.40 31.24 7.60
CA GLU A 174 10.93 32.53 8.05
C GLU A 174 12.47 32.51 8.16
N ASP A 175 13.07 31.36 8.49
CA ASP A 175 14.53 31.22 8.67
C ASP A 175 15.25 31.17 7.31
N LEU A 176 14.69 30.43 6.34
CA LEU A 176 15.24 30.34 5.00
C LEU A 176 14.73 31.45 4.06
N LYS A 177 13.79 32.28 4.52
CA LYS A 177 13.11 33.33 3.73
C LYS A 177 12.50 32.79 2.43
N LYS A 178 11.86 31.62 2.51
CA LYS A 178 11.19 30.97 1.37
C LYS A 178 9.68 31.13 1.48
N ASP A 179 9.03 31.35 0.35
CA ASP A 179 7.59 31.27 0.15
C ASP A 179 7.33 30.39 -1.08
N ILE A 180 6.82 29.19 -0.83
CA ILE A 180 6.77 28.11 -1.82
C ILE A 180 5.32 27.69 -2.01
N SER A 181 4.81 27.81 -3.23
CA SER A 181 3.54 27.21 -3.62
C SER A 181 3.76 25.76 -4.04
N VAL A 182 3.01 24.83 -3.46
CA VAL A 182 3.07 23.39 -3.73
C VAL A 182 1.71 22.94 -4.26
N PRO A 183 1.64 22.18 -5.35
CA PRO A 183 0.36 21.66 -5.87
C PRO A 183 -0.35 20.77 -4.85
N GLY A 184 -1.68 20.88 -4.80
CA GLY A 184 -2.53 20.03 -3.96
C GLY A 184 -2.87 18.68 -4.59
N GLU A 185 -2.91 18.64 -5.91
CA GLU A 185 -3.08 17.41 -6.68
C GLU A 185 -1.77 16.63 -6.72
N VAL A 186 -1.80 15.38 -6.27
CA VAL A 186 -0.61 14.54 -6.20
C VAL A 186 -0.52 13.70 -7.46
N GLY A 187 0.45 14.05 -8.30
CA GLY A 187 0.83 13.20 -9.43
C GLY A 187 1.45 11.89 -8.95
N TYR A 188 1.44 10.90 -9.84
CA TYR A 188 2.10 9.62 -9.64
C TYR A 188 2.84 9.20 -10.91
N ASN A 189 4.09 8.77 -10.74
CA ASN A 189 4.88 8.22 -11.80
C ASN A 189 5.39 6.83 -11.40
N ILE A 190 5.53 5.99 -12.41
CA ILE A 190 5.86 4.59 -12.21
C ILE A 190 7.36 4.39 -12.36
N ILE A 191 7.95 3.62 -11.46
CA ILE A 191 9.35 3.20 -11.55
C ILE A 191 9.41 1.69 -11.45
N TYR A 192 9.68 1.03 -12.58
CA TYR A 192 10.08 -0.36 -12.65
C TYR A 192 11.03 -0.53 -13.84
N ASP A 193 11.86 -1.57 -13.79
CA ASP A 193 12.61 -2.03 -14.96
C ASP A 193 11.90 -3.24 -15.58
N ALA A 194 11.27 -3.04 -16.74
CA ALA A 194 10.63 -4.13 -17.49
C ALA A 194 11.58 -4.79 -18.48
N GLY A 195 12.84 -4.34 -18.56
CA GLY A 195 13.77 -4.72 -19.61
C GLY A 195 13.29 -4.36 -21.00
N GLU A 196 13.80 -5.08 -22.00
CA GLU A 196 13.32 -4.95 -23.38
C GLU A 196 12.03 -5.73 -23.58
N ARG A 197 11.05 -5.08 -24.23
CA ARG A 197 9.80 -5.74 -24.63
C ARG A 197 10.12 -6.92 -25.54
N MET A 198 9.62 -8.10 -25.18
CA MET A 198 9.74 -9.27 -26.04
C MET A 198 9.12 -9.02 -27.42
N PRO A 199 9.79 -9.43 -28.52
CA PRO A 199 9.27 -9.20 -29.88
C PRO A 199 7.95 -9.95 -30.10
N GLU A 200 7.86 -11.18 -29.58
CA GLU A 200 6.68 -12.02 -29.68
C GLU A 200 5.83 -11.98 -28.40
N PRO A 201 4.49 -12.14 -28.50
CA PRO A 201 3.63 -12.24 -27.33
C PRO A 201 4.06 -13.37 -26.41
N TYR A 202 4.26 -13.05 -25.13
CA TYR A 202 4.61 -14.05 -24.12
C TYR A 202 3.53 -15.13 -24.07
N GLN A 203 3.96 -16.39 -24.17
CA GLN A 203 3.10 -17.56 -24.02
C GLN A 203 3.24 -18.09 -22.60
N PRO A 204 2.21 -17.96 -21.74
CA PRO A 204 2.25 -18.54 -20.40
C PRO A 204 2.64 -20.02 -20.44
N PRO A 205 3.59 -20.47 -19.60
CA PRO A 205 4.00 -21.87 -19.58
C PRO A 205 2.90 -22.75 -18.98
N LEU A 206 3.07 -24.07 -19.10
CA LEU A 206 2.21 -25.04 -18.41
C LEU A 206 2.32 -24.90 -16.89
N LEU A 207 3.54 -24.70 -16.38
CA LEU A 207 3.85 -24.40 -14.99
C LEU A 207 5.03 -23.42 -14.93
N GLY A 208 4.93 -22.36 -14.14
CA GLY A 208 6.04 -21.44 -13.92
C GLY A 208 5.71 -20.34 -12.91
N VAL A 209 6.73 -19.58 -12.51
CA VAL A 209 6.58 -18.40 -11.65
C VAL A 209 7.30 -17.23 -12.30
N THR A 210 6.65 -16.07 -12.31
CA THR A 210 7.24 -14.78 -12.71
C THR A 210 7.22 -13.85 -11.52
N CYS A 211 8.38 -13.48 -11.00
CA CYS A 211 8.49 -12.49 -9.94
C CYS A 211 8.25 -11.09 -10.52
N LEU A 212 7.30 -10.34 -9.96
CA LEU A 212 6.98 -8.96 -10.32
C LEU A 212 7.80 -7.96 -9.49
N GLY A 213 8.15 -8.36 -8.28
CA GLY A 213 9.17 -7.73 -7.44
C GLY A 213 9.70 -8.75 -6.43
N PRO A 214 11.03 -8.88 -6.26
CA PRO A 214 11.64 -9.85 -5.35
C PRO A 214 11.95 -9.27 -3.96
N SER A 215 11.60 -8.01 -3.68
CA SER A 215 12.07 -7.31 -2.48
C SER A 215 10.94 -6.80 -1.58
N HIS A 216 11.18 -5.79 -0.74
CA HIS A 216 10.26 -5.28 0.27
C HIS A 216 10.11 -3.75 0.22
N GLY A 217 9.17 -3.19 1.00
CA GLY A 217 8.90 -1.75 1.00
C GLY A 217 10.03 -0.85 1.53
N PHE A 218 11.15 -1.41 2.02
CA PHE A 218 12.33 -0.65 2.45
C PHE A 218 13.56 -0.82 1.56
N ASP A 219 13.50 -1.63 0.51
CA ASP A 219 14.59 -1.74 -0.46
C ASP A 219 14.42 -0.63 -1.51
N PRO A 220 15.30 0.39 -1.55
CA PRO A 220 15.15 1.48 -2.48
C PRO A 220 15.38 1.06 -3.93
N ASP A 221 16.13 -0.04 -4.17
CA ASP A 221 16.61 -0.40 -5.50
C ASP A 221 15.68 -1.37 -6.25
N ASP A 222 14.71 -1.99 -5.56
CA ASP A 222 13.86 -3.02 -6.15
C ASP A 222 12.38 -2.87 -5.74
N ASN A 223 11.47 -3.51 -6.49
CA ASN A 223 10.02 -3.45 -6.27
C ASN A 223 9.58 -4.32 -5.09
N THR A 224 8.42 -4.01 -4.51
CA THR A 224 7.81 -4.81 -3.46
C THR A 224 7.45 -6.23 -3.90
N SER A 225 7.31 -7.12 -2.93
CA SER A 225 7.11 -8.54 -3.18
C SER A 225 5.79 -8.79 -3.88
N GLY A 226 5.85 -9.57 -4.95
CA GLY A 226 4.67 -10.15 -5.57
C GLY A 226 5.05 -10.91 -6.84
N PHE A 227 4.20 -11.84 -7.24
CA PHE A 227 4.52 -12.75 -8.33
C PHE A 227 3.28 -13.26 -9.05
N ILE A 228 3.51 -13.83 -10.23
CA ILE A 228 2.49 -14.54 -11.01
C ILE A 228 2.84 -16.02 -10.99
N MET A 229 1.88 -16.83 -10.56
CA MET A 229 1.92 -18.28 -10.76
C MET A 229 1.24 -18.61 -12.08
N TRP A 230 1.99 -19.18 -13.01
CA TRP A 230 1.48 -19.72 -14.26
C TRP A 230 1.14 -21.19 -14.07
N ILE A 231 -0.13 -21.53 -14.24
CA ILE A 231 -0.65 -22.89 -14.11
C ILE A 231 -1.63 -23.12 -15.26
N ASN A 232 -1.39 -24.17 -16.05
CA ASN A 232 -2.19 -24.51 -17.21
C ASN A 232 -2.40 -23.33 -18.18
N HIS A 233 -1.31 -22.61 -18.49
CA HIS A 233 -1.30 -21.44 -19.37
C HIS A 233 -2.16 -20.25 -18.90
N GLN A 234 -2.53 -20.22 -17.61
CA GLN A 234 -3.27 -19.14 -16.96
C GLN A 234 -2.51 -18.63 -15.72
N GLY A 235 -2.62 -17.33 -15.45
CA GLY A 235 -1.93 -16.64 -14.37
C GLY A 235 -2.81 -16.45 -13.14
N ILE A 236 -2.20 -16.61 -11.98
CA ILE A 236 -2.73 -16.19 -10.67
C ILE A 236 -1.75 -15.17 -10.13
N MET A 237 -2.20 -13.94 -9.88
CA MET A 237 -1.38 -12.94 -9.20
C MET A 237 -1.40 -13.19 -7.69
N VAL A 238 -0.23 -13.14 -7.06
CA VAL A 238 -0.10 -13.21 -5.60
C VAL A 238 0.49 -11.88 -5.16
N ASP A 239 -0.30 -11.10 -4.41
CA ASP A 239 0.05 -9.77 -3.92
C ASP A 239 0.77 -8.90 -4.96
N PRO A 240 0.14 -8.62 -6.12
CA PRO A 240 0.82 -7.89 -7.19
C PRO A 240 1.26 -6.50 -6.71
N PRO A 241 2.50 -6.07 -7.00
CA PRO A 241 2.94 -4.71 -6.77
C PRO A 241 2.15 -3.71 -7.60
N VAL A 242 2.21 -2.43 -7.24
CA VAL A 242 1.57 -1.38 -8.03
C VAL A 242 2.12 -1.32 -9.46
N ASN A 243 1.21 -1.14 -10.41
CA ASN A 243 1.37 -1.10 -11.87
C ASN A 243 1.81 -2.42 -12.52
N SER A 244 1.53 -3.55 -11.87
CA SER A 244 1.79 -4.87 -12.45
C SER A 244 1.12 -5.07 -13.82
N THR A 245 -0.06 -4.49 -14.07
CA THR A 245 -0.71 -4.55 -15.40
C THR A 245 0.07 -3.83 -16.49
N GLU A 246 0.63 -2.67 -16.18
CA GLU A 246 1.44 -1.92 -17.12
C GLU A 246 2.77 -2.64 -17.40
N TRP A 247 3.37 -3.24 -16.37
CA TRP A 247 4.53 -4.13 -16.53
C TRP A 247 4.21 -5.26 -17.52
N LEU A 248 3.07 -5.95 -17.35
CA LEU A 248 2.65 -7.03 -18.28
C LEU A 248 2.57 -6.54 -19.72
N ARG A 249 1.93 -5.40 -19.97
CA ARG A 249 1.79 -4.83 -21.31
C ARG A 249 3.16 -4.52 -21.92
N LYS A 250 4.08 -3.93 -21.15
CA LYS A 250 5.44 -3.63 -21.61
C LYS A 250 6.28 -4.88 -21.83
N SER A 251 6.08 -5.94 -21.07
CA SER A 251 6.75 -7.23 -21.25
C SER A 251 6.09 -8.12 -22.31
N ASN A 252 5.13 -7.59 -23.08
CA ASN A 252 4.36 -8.32 -24.10
C ASN A 252 3.56 -9.52 -23.54
N VAL A 253 3.16 -9.45 -22.28
CA VAL A 253 2.25 -10.40 -21.62
C VAL A 253 0.84 -9.84 -21.69
N ASN A 254 -0.12 -10.61 -22.24
CA ASN A 254 -1.51 -10.19 -22.27
C ASN A 254 -2.13 -10.27 -20.86
N PRO A 255 -2.59 -9.15 -20.26
CA PRO A 255 -3.16 -9.16 -18.91
C PRO A 255 -4.37 -10.07 -18.74
N LYS A 256 -5.07 -10.41 -19.84
CA LYS A 256 -6.22 -11.35 -19.85
C LYS A 256 -5.85 -12.79 -19.53
N HIS A 257 -4.56 -13.14 -19.51
CA HIS A 257 -4.13 -14.44 -18.99
C HIS A 257 -4.30 -14.55 -17.48
N ILE A 258 -4.56 -13.45 -16.78
CA ILE A 258 -4.69 -13.42 -15.32
C ILE A 258 -6.17 -13.29 -14.98
N SER A 259 -6.71 -14.32 -14.33
CA SER A 259 -8.12 -14.40 -13.97
C SER A 259 -8.35 -14.33 -12.46
N SER A 260 -7.28 -14.49 -11.66
CA SER A 260 -7.37 -14.65 -10.21
C SER A 260 -6.26 -13.90 -9.48
N ILE A 261 -6.57 -13.44 -8.27
CA ILE A 261 -5.63 -12.92 -7.28
C ILE A 261 -5.73 -13.76 -6.02
N ILE A 262 -4.59 -14.11 -5.43
CA ILE A 262 -4.48 -14.50 -4.02
C ILE A 262 -3.95 -13.28 -3.26
N LEU A 263 -4.76 -12.76 -2.34
CA LEU A 263 -4.36 -11.66 -1.46
C LEU A 263 -3.99 -12.25 -0.11
N THR A 264 -2.72 -12.14 0.28
CA THR A 264 -2.26 -12.76 1.53
C THR A 264 -2.56 -11.90 2.75
N HIS A 265 -2.36 -10.58 2.68
CA HIS A 265 -2.60 -9.63 3.78
C HIS A 265 -2.68 -8.17 3.28
N CYS A 266 -2.96 -7.22 4.19
CA CYS A 266 -3.29 -5.82 3.87
C CYS A 266 -2.19 -4.78 4.18
N HIS A 267 -0.92 -5.21 4.22
CA HIS A 267 0.17 -4.23 4.14
C HIS A 267 0.19 -3.58 2.76
N ALA A 268 0.57 -2.29 2.72
CA ALA A 268 0.53 -1.47 1.51
C ALA A 268 1.37 -2.04 0.35
N ASP A 269 2.42 -2.79 0.65
CA ASP A 269 3.30 -3.39 -0.35
C ASP A 269 2.70 -4.65 -1.03
N HIS A 270 1.59 -5.17 -0.50
CA HIS A 270 0.89 -6.36 -1.01
C HIS A 270 -0.51 -6.05 -1.57
N ASP A 271 -1.24 -5.10 -0.97
CA ASP A 271 -2.63 -4.84 -1.35
C ASP A 271 -2.82 -3.70 -2.37
N ALA A 272 -1.85 -2.77 -2.48
CA ALA A 272 -1.96 -1.62 -3.37
C ALA A 272 -2.13 -2.00 -4.84
N GLY A 273 -1.31 -2.92 -5.35
CA GLY A 273 -1.47 -3.40 -6.73
C GLY A 273 -2.65 -4.36 -6.90
N THR A 274 -3.10 -5.03 -5.83
CA THR A 274 -4.35 -5.83 -5.85
C THR A 274 -5.54 -4.93 -6.18
N PHE A 275 -5.70 -3.81 -5.46
CA PHE A 275 -6.81 -2.90 -5.72
C PHE A 275 -6.73 -2.24 -7.10
N GLN A 276 -5.55 -1.84 -7.53
CA GLN A 276 -5.36 -1.30 -8.87
C GLN A 276 -5.77 -2.33 -9.94
N LYS A 277 -5.36 -3.59 -9.78
CA LYS A 277 -5.72 -4.68 -10.70
C LYS A 277 -7.23 -4.91 -10.75
N ILE A 278 -7.93 -4.82 -9.62
CA ILE A 278 -9.40 -4.89 -9.55
C ILE A 278 -10.03 -3.78 -10.39
N LEU A 279 -9.53 -2.54 -10.29
CA LEU A 279 -10.09 -1.41 -11.03
C LEU A 279 -9.83 -1.45 -12.54
N GLU A 280 -8.71 -2.07 -12.96
CA GLU A 280 -8.33 -2.17 -14.36
C GLU A 280 -9.01 -3.35 -15.09
N GLU A 281 -9.50 -4.34 -14.36
CA GLU A 281 -10.15 -5.52 -14.89
C GLU A 281 -11.67 -5.45 -14.75
N GLY A 282 -12.39 -6.09 -15.67
CA GLY A 282 -13.86 -6.10 -15.61
C GLY A 282 -14.43 -7.07 -14.57
N LYS A 283 -13.76 -8.22 -14.38
CA LYS A 283 -14.08 -9.24 -13.35
C LYS A 283 -12.81 -10.05 -13.06
N ILE A 284 -12.40 -10.07 -11.80
CA ILE A 284 -11.29 -10.88 -11.30
C ILE A 284 -11.74 -11.64 -10.06
N THR A 285 -11.28 -12.87 -9.88
CA THR A 285 -11.60 -13.68 -8.69
C THR A 285 -10.53 -13.46 -7.62
N ILE A 286 -10.94 -13.15 -6.38
CA ILE A 286 -10.03 -12.99 -5.25
C ILE A 286 -10.20 -14.15 -4.28
N TYR A 287 -9.09 -14.83 -4.02
CA TYR A 287 -8.97 -15.88 -3.01
C TYR A 287 -8.26 -15.30 -1.78
N THR A 288 -9.00 -15.16 -0.69
CA THR A 288 -8.47 -14.79 0.62
C THR A 288 -9.51 -15.11 1.71
N THR A 289 -9.20 -14.90 2.97
CA THR A 289 -10.13 -15.15 4.09
C THR A 289 -11.09 -13.97 4.29
N GLU A 290 -12.16 -14.18 5.05
CA GLU A 290 -13.12 -13.11 5.38
C GLU A 290 -12.43 -11.97 6.14
N THR A 291 -11.55 -12.29 7.07
CA THR A 291 -10.75 -11.38 7.88
C THR A 291 -9.92 -10.45 7.01
N VAL A 292 -9.18 -11.01 6.04
CA VAL A 292 -8.33 -10.24 5.14
C VAL A 292 -9.16 -9.41 4.17
N ILE A 293 -10.20 -9.98 3.53
CA ILE A 293 -11.01 -9.19 2.58
C ILE A 293 -11.78 -8.06 3.27
N HIS A 294 -12.26 -8.26 4.50
CA HIS A 294 -12.95 -7.21 5.24
C HIS A 294 -11.99 -6.10 5.69
N SER A 295 -10.74 -6.44 6.04
CA SER A 295 -9.66 -5.47 6.29
C SER A 295 -9.39 -4.63 5.03
N PHE A 296 -9.15 -5.30 3.90
CA PHE A 296 -8.98 -4.67 2.59
C PHE A 296 -10.13 -3.71 2.27
N ILE A 297 -11.39 -4.14 2.41
CA ILE A 297 -12.56 -3.31 2.13
C ILE A 297 -12.68 -2.12 3.07
N ARG A 298 -12.34 -2.24 4.36
CA ARG A 298 -12.31 -1.09 5.29
C ARG A 298 -11.23 -0.09 4.89
N LYS A 299 -10.02 -0.56 4.57
CA LYS A 299 -8.91 0.27 4.11
C LYS A 299 -9.26 1.02 2.82
N TYR A 300 -9.75 0.33 1.79
CA TYR A 300 -10.07 0.96 0.51
C TYR A 300 -11.34 1.80 0.54
N ASN A 301 -12.32 1.49 1.41
CA ASN A 301 -13.42 2.42 1.68
C ASN A 301 -12.91 3.72 2.28
N ALA A 302 -11.96 3.65 3.21
CA ALA A 302 -11.32 4.82 3.80
C ALA A 302 -10.42 5.55 2.79
N LEU A 303 -9.74 4.89 1.86
CA LEU A 303 -8.92 5.58 0.85
C LEU A 303 -9.75 6.24 -0.26
N THR A 304 -10.80 5.57 -0.74
CA THR A 304 -11.53 5.96 -1.96
C THR A 304 -12.85 6.66 -1.70
N ARG A 305 -13.41 6.54 -0.48
CA ARG A 305 -14.78 6.91 -0.11
C ARG A 305 -15.88 6.15 -0.88
N ILE A 306 -15.53 5.13 -1.66
CA ILE A 306 -16.50 4.25 -2.34
C ILE A 306 -17.19 3.38 -1.27
N PRO A 307 -18.53 3.29 -1.25
CA PRO A 307 -19.25 2.44 -0.30
C PRO A 307 -18.79 0.98 -0.33
N LYS A 308 -18.67 0.34 0.84
CA LYS A 308 -18.21 -1.06 0.97
C LYS A 308 -18.96 -2.03 0.04
N LYS A 309 -20.27 -1.86 -0.12
CA LYS A 309 -21.11 -2.67 -1.02
C LYS A 309 -20.69 -2.55 -2.48
N GLU A 310 -20.33 -1.35 -2.91
CA GLU A 310 -19.85 -1.10 -4.27
C GLU A 310 -18.46 -1.69 -4.46
N LEU A 311 -17.56 -1.55 -3.48
CA LEU A 311 -16.23 -2.17 -3.52
C LEU A 311 -16.31 -3.70 -3.68
N PHE A 312 -17.18 -4.37 -2.92
CA PHE A 312 -17.41 -5.82 -3.05
C PHE A 312 -17.99 -6.22 -4.41
N SER A 313 -18.63 -5.31 -5.15
CA SER A 313 -19.18 -5.61 -6.48
C SER A 313 -18.14 -5.55 -7.61
N LEU A 314 -16.93 -5.07 -7.32
CA LEU A 314 -15.85 -4.94 -8.31
C LEU A 314 -15.14 -6.26 -8.63
N PHE A 315 -15.31 -7.30 -7.82
CA PHE A 315 -14.61 -8.57 -7.96
C PHE A 315 -15.47 -9.75 -7.48
N ASP A 316 -15.10 -10.96 -7.91
CA ASP A 316 -15.71 -12.20 -7.43
C ASP A 316 -14.92 -12.68 -6.20
N PHE A 317 -15.53 -12.66 -5.01
CA PHE A 317 -14.89 -13.11 -3.78
C PHE A 317 -15.07 -14.62 -3.55
N VAL A 318 -13.97 -15.34 -3.36
CA VAL A 318 -13.97 -16.73 -2.89
C VAL A 318 -13.40 -16.79 -1.47
N PRO A 319 -14.25 -17.02 -0.45
CA PRO A 319 -13.78 -17.15 0.93
C PRO A 319 -12.94 -18.41 1.10
N VAL A 320 -11.69 -18.20 1.51
CA VAL A 320 -10.76 -19.26 1.88
C VAL A 320 -11.10 -19.75 3.29
N VAL A 321 -11.27 -21.06 3.41
CA VAL A 321 -11.51 -21.80 4.65
C VAL A 321 -10.36 -22.78 4.83
N ILE A 322 -9.60 -22.61 5.90
CA ILE A 322 -8.45 -23.42 6.28
C ILE A 322 -8.90 -24.87 6.50
N GLY A 323 -8.10 -25.81 5.95
CA GLY A 323 -8.41 -27.24 5.90
C GLY A 323 -9.20 -27.67 4.65
N ARG A 324 -9.72 -26.73 3.84
CA ARG A 324 -10.40 -27.03 2.57
C ARG A 324 -9.43 -26.88 1.38
N PRO A 325 -9.39 -27.85 0.44
CA PRO A 325 -8.66 -27.69 -0.80
C PRO A 325 -9.45 -26.84 -1.82
N TYR A 326 -8.73 -26.05 -2.61
CA TYR A 326 -9.27 -25.20 -3.67
C TYR A 326 -8.66 -25.59 -5.01
N ILE A 327 -9.46 -25.70 -6.07
CA ILE A 327 -8.94 -25.96 -7.42
C ILE A 327 -8.86 -24.64 -8.17
N ILE A 328 -7.66 -24.18 -8.49
CA ILE A 328 -7.42 -22.93 -9.21
C ILE A 328 -6.55 -23.25 -10.42
N ASN A 329 -7.05 -22.94 -11.62
CA ASN A 329 -6.40 -23.22 -12.91
C ASN A 329 -5.94 -24.69 -13.10
N GLY A 330 -6.57 -25.63 -12.40
CA GLY A 330 -6.26 -27.07 -12.46
C GLY A 330 -5.31 -27.58 -11.38
N ALA A 331 -4.69 -26.71 -10.57
CA ALA A 331 -3.90 -27.10 -9.40
C ALA A 331 -4.75 -27.09 -8.12
N ILE A 332 -4.39 -27.96 -7.17
CA ILE A 332 -4.98 -28.01 -5.84
C ILE A 332 -4.18 -27.11 -4.90
N PHE A 333 -4.82 -26.08 -4.37
CA PHE A 333 -4.28 -25.16 -3.37
C PHE A 333 -4.77 -25.51 -1.97
N ARG A 334 -3.89 -25.38 -0.99
CA ARG A 334 -4.20 -25.45 0.45
C ARG A 334 -3.65 -24.22 1.12
N PHE A 335 -4.51 -23.54 1.86
CA PHE A 335 -4.17 -22.30 2.57
C PHE A 335 -4.02 -22.57 4.05
N ASN A 336 -3.16 -21.80 4.71
CA ASN A 336 -2.97 -21.74 6.15
C ASN A 336 -2.72 -20.30 6.57
N TYR A 337 -2.95 -19.96 7.83
CA TYR A 337 -2.42 -18.71 8.39
C TYR A 337 -0.91 -18.85 8.65
N ALA A 338 -0.18 -17.77 8.37
CA ALA A 338 1.23 -17.61 8.70
C ALA A 338 1.40 -16.59 9.82
N LEU A 339 2.37 -16.82 10.70
CA LEU A 339 2.71 -15.90 11.78
C LEU A 339 3.20 -14.57 11.20
N HIS A 340 2.48 -13.49 11.49
CA HIS A 340 2.78 -12.13 11.00
C HIS A 340 2.15 -11.05 11.89
N SER A 341 2.52 -9.78 11.68
CA SER A 341 2.01 -8.65 12.48
C SER A 341 0.52 -8.36 12.30
N ILE A 342 -0.04 -8.80 11.16
CA ILE A 342 -1.48 -8.77 10.84
C ILE A 342 -1.88 -10.14 10.27
N PRO A 343 -3.17 -10.50 10.22
CA PRO A 343 -3.59 -11.79 9.66
C PRO A 343 -3.08 -11.97 8.23
N SER A 344 -2.26 -12.99 8.02
CA SER A 344 -1.59 -13.28 6.75
C SER A 344 -1.75 -14.72 6.33
N LEU A 345 -2.08 -14.92 5.06
CA LEU A 345 -2.16 -16.25 4.48
C LEU A 345 -0.80 -16.74 3.97
N SER A 346 -0.59 -18.04 4.12
CA SER A 346 0.35 -18.85 3.36
C SER A 346 -0.42 -19.88 2.56
N PHE A 347 0.23 -20.45 1.54
CA PHE A 347 -0.37 -21.52 0.77
C PHE A 347 0.69 -22.47 0.21
N GLU A 348 0.25 -23.68 -0.07
CA GLU A 348 0.95 -24.67 -0.88
C GLU A 348 0.04 -25.07 -2.04
N TYR A 349 0.64 -25.58 -3.12
CA TYR A 349 -0.12 -26.08 -4.26
C TYR A 349 0.49 -27.37 -4.84
N GLN A 350 -0.37 -28.17 -5.45
CA GLN A 350 -0.01 -29.37 -6.20
C GLN A 350 -0.63 -29.28 -7.60
N PHE A 351 0.20 -29.30 -8.64
CA PHE A 351 -0.21 -29.25 -10.05
C PHE A 351 -0.01 -30.61 -10.72
#